data_AF-A0A3D6C6I7-F1
#
_entry.id   AF-A0A3D6C6I7-F1
#
_cell.length_a   1.000
_cell.length_b   1.000
_cell.length_c   1.000
_cell.angle_alpha   90.00
_cell.angle_beta   90.00
_cell.angle_gamma   90.00
#
_symmetry.space_group_name_H-M   'P 1'
#
loop_
_entity.id
_entity.type
_entity.pdbx_description
1 polymer ?
#
loop_
_entity_poly.entity_id
_entity_poly.type
_entity_poly.pdbx_seq_one_letter_code
_entity_poly.pdbx_strand_id
1 'polypeptide(L)'
;MQTGPAKLLMIILCACVLGSCSSAYYATMEKLGKEKRHLLKDNVEDVQESQTKAQEEFKDALTRIKEITGFKGGELESFYNRLKSSYEDCNDRAAEIEKRIDKVETVAADLFAEWQTEIGQINDTRLKSSSKASLAEAKAKYQKLSYAMNQSTKGMYPVLAKLNDYVLYLKHNLNARAVGALGSEVVSIEQEVTALIQDMNRSIRAADNFIKTF
;
A
#
# COMPACT_ATOMS: atom_id res chain seq x y z
N MET A 1 24.82 -64.45 27.12
CA MET A 1 24.57 -63.10 27.68
C MET A 1 23.35 -62.52 26.99
N GLN A 2 22.27 -62.34 27.76
CA GLN A 2 20.96 -61.82 27.30
C GLN A 2 21.11 -60.41 26.71
N THR A 3 20.75 -60.24 25.44
CA THR A 3 20.45 -58.92 24.88
C THR A 3 19.06 -58.51 25.37
N GLY A 4 19.01 -57.75 26.46
CA GLY A 4 17.74 -57.35 27.10
C GLY A 4 16.86 -56.45 26.22
N PRO A 5 15.53 -56.43 26.47
CA PRO A 5 14.55 -55.69 25.67
C PRO A 5 14.78 -54.17 25.62
N ALA A 6 15.55 -53.62 26.57
CA ALA A 6 15.90 -52.20 26.65
C ALA A 6 16.73 -51.69 25.47
N LYS A 7 17.62 -52.52 24.88
CA LYS A 7 18.43 -52.10 23.71
C LYS A 7 17.59 -52.02 22.43
N LEU A 8 16.60 -52.91 22.29
CA LEU A 8 15.67 -52.88 21.16
C LEU A 8 14.73 -51.67 21.25
N LEU A 9 14.26 -51.33 22.46
CA LEU A 9 13.43 -50.14 22.71
C LEU A 9 14.17 -48.83 22.38
N MET A 10 15.46 -48.75 22.66
CA MET A 10 16.29 -47.55 22.43
C MET A 10 16.60 -47.32 20.94
N ILE A 11 16.71 -48.38 20.14
CA ILE A 11 16.90 -48.30 18.68
C ILE A 11 15.59 -47.90 17.99
N ILE A 12 14.45 -48.41 18.45
CA ILE A 12 13.13 -48.05 17.91
C ILE A 12 12.79 -46.58 18.24
N LEU A 13 13.17 -46.08 19.43
CA LEU A 13 12.94 -44.69 19.82
C LEU A 13 13.78 -43.70 18.98
N CYS A 14 15.01 -44.04 18.59
CA CYS A 14 15.83 -43.19 17.70
C CYS A 14 15.32 -43.17 16.25
N ALA A 15 14.73 -44.26 15.76
CA ALA A 15 14.18 -44.31 14.40
C ALA A 15 12.93 -43.43 14.22
N CYS A 16 12.12 -43.24 15.28
CA CYS A 16 10.91 -42.42 15.24
C CYS A 16 11.17 -40.91 15.18
N VAL A 17 12.34 -40.43 15.62
CA VAL A 17 12.66 -38.98 15.65
C VAL A 17 13.17 -38.48 14.28
N LEU A 18 13.70 -39.36 13.44
CA LEU A 18 14.25 -39.00 12.13
C LEU A 18 13.20 -38.95 11.00
N GLY A 19 12.04 -39.58 11.19
CA GLY A 19 10.94 -39.56 10.20
C GLY A 19 10.04 -38.32 10.23
N SER A 20 10.09 -37.53 11.31
CA SER A 20 9.20 -36.37 11.53
C SER A 20 9.79 -35.02 11.13
N CYS A 21 11.11 -34.95 10.92
CA CYS A 21 11.79 -33.69 10.58
C CYS A 21 11.47 -33.24 9.13
N SER A 22 11.36 -34.19 8.20
CA SER A 22 10.97 -33.91 6.81
C SER A 22 9.52 -33.45 6.69
N SER A 23 8.57 -34.07 7.40
CA SER A 23 7.15 -33.67 7.32
C SER A 23 6.91 -32.28 7.90
N ALA A 24 7.57 -31.92 9.01
CA ALA A 24 7.49 -30.57 9.57
C ALA A 24 8.16 -29.52 8.67
N TYR A 25 9.30 -29.87 8.05
CA TYR A 25 9.99 -29.01 7.08
C TYR A 25 9.11 -28.73 5.84
N TYR A 26 8.51 -29.77 5.24
CA TYR A 26 7.61 -29.61 4.09
C TYR A 26 6.29 -28.91 4.44
N ALA A 27 5.68 -29.21 5.60
CA ALA A 27 4.44 -28.57 6.05
C ALA A 27 4.63 -27.09 6.44
N THR A 28 5.84 -26.70 6.86
CA THR A 28 6.18 -25.29 7.11
C THR A 28 6.36 -24.55 5.79
N MET A 29 7.08 -25.12 4.82
CA MET A 29 7.23 -24.52 3.47
C MET A 29 5.90 -24.38 2.72
N GLU A 30 5.03 -25.40 2.76
CA GLU A 30 3.73 -25.35 2.06
C GLU A 30 2.83 -24.21 2.58
N LYS A 31 2.93 -23.88 3.87
CA LYS A 31 2.21 -22.75 4.45
C LYS A 31 2.82 -21.43 4.00
N LEU A 32 4.15 -21.28 3.99
CA LEU A 32 4.80 -19.97 3.78
C LEU A 32 4.43 -19.31 2.44
N GLY A 33 4.46 -20.02 1.31
CA GLY A 33 4.11 -19.45 0.01
C GLY A 33 2.63 -19.07 -0.13
N LYS A 34 1.73 -19.87 0.45
CA LYS A 34 0.28 -19.58 0.46
C LYS A 34 -0.03 -18.41 1.39
N GLU A 35 0.53 -18.40 2.60
CA GLU A 35 0.40 -17.30 3.56
C GLU A 35 0.93 -15.99 2.97
N LYS A 36 2.08 -15.99 2.27
CA LYS A 36 2.61 -14.79 1.61
C LYS A 36 1.70 -14.26 0.48
N ARG A 37 1.03 -15.14 -0.26
CA ARG A 37 0.04 -14.71 -1.27
C ARG A 37 -1.18 -14.08 -0.63
N HIS A 38 -1.72 -14.68 0.43
CA HIS A 38 -2.84 -14.09 1.18
C HIS A 38 -2.44 -12.74 1.78
N LEU A 39 -1.31 -12.70 2.47
CA LEU A 39 -0.74 -11.47 3.03
C LEU A 39 -0.53 -10.39 1.96
N LEU A 40 -0.08 -10.74 0.76
CA LEU A 40 0.07 -9.76 -0.32
C LEU A 40 -1.29 -9.18 -0.73
N LYS A 41 -2.35 -9.99 -0.82
CA LYS A 41 -3.70 -9.50 -1.14
C LYS A 41 -4.21 -8.57 -0.05
N ASP A 42 -4.07 -8.96 1.22
CA ASP A 42 -4.51 -8.15 2.36
C ASP A 42 -3.82 -6.78 2.37
N ASN A 43 -2.49 -6.74 2.15
CA ASN A 43 -1.77 -5.47 2.08
C ASN A 43 -2.20 -4.60 0.88
N VAL A 44 -2.62 -5.21 -0.23
CA VAL A 44 -3.12 -4.47 -1.39
C VAL A 44 -4.52 -3.90 -1.12
N GLU A 45 -5.39 -4.64 -0.42
CA GLU A 45 -6.69 -4.16 0.05
C GLU A 45 -6.54 -2.98 1.02
N ASP A 46 -5.57 -3.07 1.93
CA ASP A 46 -5.20 -2.00 2.85
C ASP A 46 -4.75 -0.70 2.13
N VAL A 47 -3.95 -0.81 1.06
CA VAL A 47 -3.59 0.33 0.22
C VAL A 47 -4.81 0.92 -0.47
N GLN A 48 -5.69 0.05 -1.01
CA GLN A 48 -6.92 0.46 -1.68
C GLN A 48 -7.84 1.25 -0.74
N GLU A 49 -8.07 0.76 0.48
CA GLU A 49 -8.88 1.43 1.49
C GLU A 49 -8.25 2.79 1.86
N SER A 50 -6.94 2.83 2.08
CA SER A 50 -6.23 4.05 2.45
C SER A 50 -6.29 5.12 1.35
N GLN A 51 -6.15 4.72 0.09
CA GLN A 51 -6.31 5.64 -1.04
C GLN A 51 -7.75 6.13 -1.20
N THR A 52 -8.74 5.29 -0.87
CA THR A 52 -10.15 5.71 -0.89
C THR A 52 -10.41 6.79 0.16
N LYS A 53 -9.90 6.60 1.39
CA LYS A 53 -9.99 7.62 2.46
C LYS A 53 -9.24 8.90 2.10
N ALA A 54 -8.01 8.78 1.58
CA ALA A 54 -7.25 9.96 1.15
C ALA A 54 -7.96 10.75 0.06
N GLN A 55 -8.62 10.08 -0.89
CA GLN A 55 -9.43 10.74 -1.91
C GLN A 55 -10.55 11.60 -1.29
N GLU A 56 -11.17 11.15 -0.20
CA GLU A 56 -12.18 11.92 0.53
C GLU A 56 -11.55 13.15 1.18
N GLU A 57 -10.44 12.98 1.90
CA GLU A 57 -9.73 14.11 2.55
C GLU A 57 -9.29 15.19 1.56
N PHE A 58 -8.74 14.81 0.40
CA PHE A 58 -8.33 15.77 -0.63
C PHE A 58 -9.52 16.51 -1.26
N LYS A 59 -10.67 15.84 -1.41
CA LYS A 59 -11.91 16.49 -1.87
C LYS A 59 -12.47 17.46 -0.83
N ASP A 60 -12.41 17.09 0.44
CA ASP A 60 -12.86 17.93 1.54
C ASP A 60 -11.96 19.15 1.70
N ALA A 61 -10.65 18.98 1.60
CA ALA A 61 -9.68 20.07 1.58
C ALA A 61 -9.95 21.05 0.42
N LEU A 62 -10.19 20.54 -0.79
CA LEU A 62 -10.55 21.35 -1.95
C LEU A 62 -11.86 22.11 -1.71
N THR A 63 -12.87 21.42 -1.16
CA THR A 63 -14.18 22.03 -0.86
C THR A 63 -14.02 23.19 0.11
N ARG A 64 -13.27 22.98 1.21
CA ARG A 64 -12.96 24.04 2.18
C ARG A 64 -12.28 25.22 1.49
N ILE A 65 -11.28 24.99 0.66
CA ILE A 65 -10.57 26.08 -0.05
C ILE A 65 -11.51 26.87 -0.95
N LYS A 66 -12.44 26.21 -1.65
CA LYS A 66 -13.43 26.89 -2.50
C LYS A 66 -14.35 27.81 -1.71
N GLU A 67 -14.56 27.57 -0.42
CA GLU A 67 -15.36 28.47 0.43
C GLU A 67 -14.67 29.83 0.63
N ILE A 68 -13.35 29.93 0.46
CA ILE A 68 -12.57 31.15 0.75
C ILE A 68 -13.09 32.39 0.01
N THR A 69 -13.66 32.21 -1.18
CA THR A 69 -14.21 33.31 -1.99
C THR A 69 -15.49 33.93 -1.42
N GLY A 70 -16.14 33.27 -0.45
CA GLY A 70 -17.37 33.73 0.19
C GLY A 70 -17.19 34.41 1.55
N PHE A 71 -15.97 34.42 2.11
CA PHE A 71 -15.73 34.84 3.49
C PHE A 71 -15.72 36.36 3.70
N LYS A 72 -16.41 36.81 4.76
CA LYS A 72 -16.25 38.16 5.36
C LYS A 72 -15.37 38.03 6.61
N GLY A 73 -14.47 39.00 6.82
CA GLY A 73 -13.28 38.88 7.68
C GLY A 73 -13.44 38.39 9.13
N GLY A 74 -14.64 38.34 9.70
CA GLY A 74 -14.90 37.83 11.06
C GLY A 74 -14.75 36.32 11.22
N GLU A 75 -14.68 35.55 10.13
CA GLU A 75 -14.62 34.08 10.19
C GLU A 75 -13.30 33.48 9.67
N LEU A 76 -12.28 34.33 9.42
CA LEU A 76 -11.03 33.94 8.75
C LEU A 76 -10.12 33.06 9.62
N GLU A 77 -10.11 33.28 10.93
CA GLU A 77 -9.39 32.40 11.87
C GLU A 77 -10.00 30.99 11.89
N SER A 78 -11.33 30.89 11.90
CA SER A 78 -12.04 29.62 11.83
C SER A 78 -11.76 28.89 10.51
N PHE A 79 -11.79 29.61 9.39
CA PHE A 79 -11.37 29.08 8.09
C PHE A 79 -9.94 28.54 8.12
N TYR A 80 -8.99 29.33 8.62
CA TYR A 80 -7.59 28.93 8.74
C TYR A 80 -7.44 27.63 9.54
N ASN A 81 -8.10 27.52 10.70
CA ASN A 81 -8.02 26.32 11.54
C ASN A 81 -8.58 25.09 10.81
N ARG A 82 -9.68 25.22 10.06
CA ARG A 82 -10.23 24.11 9.26
C ARG A 82 -9.31 23.72 8.11
N LEU A 83 -8.72 24.68 7.41
CA LEU A 83 -7.77 24.41 6.33
C LEU A 83 -6.51 23.72 6.86
N LYS A 84 -5.99 24.19 7.99
CA LYS A 84 -4.84 23.57 8.69
C LYS A 84 -5.13 22.12 9.05
N SER A 85 -6.29 21.85 9.65
CA SER A 85 -6.73 20.48 9.95
C SER A 85 -6.77 19.61 8.69
N SER A 86 -7.41 20.09 7.62
CA SER A 86 -7.44 19.33 6.36
C SER A 86 -6.07 19.04 5.76
N TYR A 87 -5.14 20.00 5.86
CA TYR A 87 -3.77 19.78 5.45
C TYR A 87 -3.10 18.67 6.29
N GLU A 88 -3.25 18.72 7.61
CA GLU A 88 -2.72 17.71 8.53
C GLU A 88 -3.31 16.32 8.23
N ASP A 89 -4.63 16.24 8.05
CA ASP A 89 -5.35 15.00 7.69
C ASP A 89 -4.85 14.42 6.36
N CYS A 90 -4.74 15.26 5.31
CA CYS A 90 -4.21 14.84 4.01
C CYS A 90 -2.75 14.35 4.11
N ASN A 91 -1.92 15.06 4.89
CA ASN A 91 -0.52 14.73 5.07
C ASN A 91 -0.34 13.39 5.79
N ASP A 92 -1.12 13.15 6.84
CA ASP A 92 -1.08 11.89 7.59
C ASP A 92 -1.55 10.71 6.74
N ARG A 93 -2.60 10.90 5.93
CA ARG A 93 -3.05 9.89 4.96
C ARG A 93 -1.98 9.57 3.92
N ALA A 94 -1.28 10.58 3.43
CA ALA A 94 -0.21 10.36 2.46
C ALA A 94 0.93 9.51 3.05
N ALA A 95 1.35 9.83 4.28
CA ALA A 95 2.37 9.07 4.99
C ALA A 95 1.91 7.63 5.32
N GLU A 96 0.63 7.42 5.61
CA GLU A 96 0.04 6.08 5.80
C GLU A 96 0.11 5.26 4.50
N ILE A 97 -0.28 5.85 3.37
CA ILE A 97 -0.27 5.18 2.06
C ILE A 97 1.15 4.76 1.67
N GLU A 98 2.15 5.62 1.85
CA GLU A 98 3.56 5.30 1.59
C GLU A 98 4.00 4.05 2.35
N LYS A 99 3.75 4.00 3.67
CA LYS A 99 4.12 2.85 4.51
C LYS A 99 3.44 1.56 4.06
N ARG A 100 2.18 1.63 3.61
CA ARG A 100 1.44 0.47 3.12
C ARG A 100 1.97 -0.01 1.76
N ILE A 101 2.33 0.92 0.88
CA ILE A 101 2.97 0.58 -0.40
C ILE A 101 4.31 -0.10 -0.17
N ASP A 102 5.15 0.42 0.73
CA ASP A 102 6.44 -0.20 1.09
C ASP A 102 6.25 -1.64 1.59
N LYS A 103 5.17 -1.87 2.37
CA LYS A 103 4.82 -3.21 2.85
C LYS A 103 4.42 -4.14 1.71
N VAL A 104 3.58 -3.68 0.78
CA VAL A 104 3.21 -4.43 -0.43
C VAL A 104 4.45 -4.77 -1.26
N GLU A 105 5.35 -3.81 -1.46
CA GLU A 105 6.61 -3.99 -2.20
C GLU A 105 7.52 -5.03 -1.56
N THR A 106 7.68 -4.97 -0.23
CA THR A 106 8.47 -5.94 0.52
C THR A 106 7.88 -7.36 0.41
N VAL A 107 6.59 -7.52 0.67
CA VAL A 107 5.93 -8.85 0.64
C VAL A 107 5.95 -9.44 -0.77
N ALA A 108 5.74 -8.62 -1.81
CA ALA A 108 5.80 -9.08 -3.20
C ALA A 108 7.23 -9.52 -3.58
N ALA A 109 8.25 -8.75 -3.19
CA ALA A 109 9.65 -9.09 -3.45
C ALA A 109 10.01 -10.43 -2.80
N ASP A 110 9.66 -10.62 -1.52
CA ASP A 110 9.90 -11.85 -0.78
C ASP A 110 9.19 -13.06 -1.42
N LEU A 111 7.92 -12.90 -1.77
CA LEU A 111 7.13 -13.96 -2.42
C LEU A 111 7.75 -14.38 -3.76
N PHE A 112 8.16 -13.42 -4.58
CA PHE A 112 8.73 -13.71 -5.89
C PHE A 112 10.14 -14.29 -5.82
N ALA A 113 10.95 -13.89 -4.83
CA ALA A 113 12.27 -14.47 -4.59
C ALA A 113 12.18 -15.93 -4.12
N GLU A 114 11.25 -16.22 -3.19
CA GLU A 114 10.97 -17.58 -2.71
C GLU A 114 10.47 -18.46 -3.86
N TRP A 115 9.43 -18.02 -4.58
CA TRP A 115 8.87 -18.77 -5.70
C TRP A 115 9.93 -19.07 -6.77
N GLN A 116 10.82 -18.10 -7.07
CA GLN A 116 11.92 -18.32 -8.00
C GLN A 116 12.92 -19.38 -7.52
N THR A 117 13.18 -19.43 -6.21
CA THR A 117 14.06 -20.42 -5.58
C THR A 117 13.46 -21.82 -5.66
N GLU A 118 12.17 -21.95 -5.34
CA GLU A 118 11.44 -23.23 -5.38
C GLU A 118 11.32 -23.79 -6.80
N ILE A 119 11.16 -22.92 -7.81
CA ILE A 119 11.23 -23.33 -9.23
C ILE A 119 12.55 -24.06 -9.54
N GLY A 120 13.65 -23.67 -8.89
CA GLY A 120 14.96 -24.33 -9.04
C GLY A 120 14.96 -25.77 -8.52
N GLN A 121 14.15 -26.06 -7.50
CA GLN A 121 14.05 -27.35 -6.82
C GLN A 121 13.10 -28.33 -7.53
N ILE A 122 12.24 -27.86 -8.44
CA ILE A 122 11.33 -28.72 -9.21
C ILE A 122 12.15 -29.62 -10.15
N ASN A 123 11.93 -30.93 -10.14
CA ASN A 123 12.61 -31.87 -11.04
C ASN A 123 11.84 -32.10 -12.36
N ASP A 124 10.52 -32.14 -12.31
CA ASP A 124 9.68 -32.29 -13.50
C ASP A 124 9.79 -31.05 -14.42
N THR A 125 10.25 -31.26 -15.65
CA THR A 125 10.53 -30.16 -16.60
C THR A 125 9.25 -29.43 -17.01
N ARG A 126 8.14 -30.15 -17.15
CA ARG A 126 6.84 -29.58 -17.54
C ARG A 126 6.29 -28.71 -16.40
N LEU A 127 6.34 -29.21 -15.16
CA LEU A 127 5.92 -28.44 -13.97
C LEU A 127 6.83 -27.23 -13.74
N LYS A 128 8.14 -27.37 -13.93
CA LYS A 128 9.10 -26.25 -13.84
C LYS A 128 8.78 -25.16 -14.86
N SER A 129 8.52 -25.53 -16.12
CA SER A 129 8.14 -24.57 -17.16
C SER A 129 6.82 -23.87 -16.86
N SER A 130 5.82 -24.63 -16.38
CA SER A 130 4.52 -24.08 -15.99
C SER A 130 4.66 -23.08 -14.84
N SER A 131 5.42 -23.41 -13.80
CA SER A 131 5.64 -22.54 -12.63
C SER A 131 6.38 -21.25 -13.01
N LYS A 132 7.37 -21.33 -13.92
CA LYS A 132 8.02 -20.14 -14.50
C LYS A 132 7.04 -19.22 -15.24
N ALA A 133 6.14 -19.78 -16.03
CA ALA A 133 5.13 -19.00 -16.74
C ALA A 133 4.19 -18.28 -15.76
N SER A 134 3.71 -18.98 -14.73
CA SER A 134 2.87 -18.40 -13.67
C SER A 134 3.60 -17.30 -12.88
N LEU A 135 4.89 -17.47 -12.55
CA LEU A 135 5.68 -16.43 -11.88
C LEU A 135 5.84 -15.19 -12.77
N ALA A 136 6.09 -15.37 -14.07
CA ALA A 136 6.20 -14.26 -15.01
C ALA A 136 4.88 -13.49 -15.13
N GLU A 137 3.75 -14.20 -15.22
CA GLU A 137 2.42 -13.58 -15.24
C GLU A 137 2.12 -12.80 -13.96
N ALA A 138 2.42 -13.39 -12.79
CA ALA A 138 2.23 -12.75 -11.49
C ALA A 138 3.06 -11.46 -11.35
N LYS A 139 4.33 -11.49 -11.77
CA LYS A 139 5.20 -10.29 -11.79
C LYS A 139 4.66 -9.21 -12.72
N ALA A 140 4.16 -9.58 -13.91
CA ALA A 140 3.60 -8.62 -14.85
C ALA A 140 2.33 -7.94 -14.31
N LYS A 141 1.45 -8.70 -13.63
CA LYS A 141 0.27 -8.14 -12.94
C LYS A 141 0.69 -7.19 -11.83
N TYR A 142 1.65 -7.61 -11.00
CA TYR A 142 2.17 -6.82 -9.90
C TYR A 142 2.82 -5.51 -10.36
N GLN A 143 3.61 -5.52 -11.44
CA GLN A 143 4.23 -4.31 -11.99
C GLN A 143 3.21 -3.23 -12.38
N LYS A 144 2.07 -3.65 -12.96
CA LYS A 144 0.98 -2.70 -13.29
C LYS A 144 0.38 -2.07 -12.03
N LEU A 145 0.18 -2.87 -10.98
CA LEU A 145 -0.29 -2.40 -9.69
C LEU A 145 0.73 -1.43 -9.04
N SER A 146 1.98 -1.85 -8.89
CA SER A 146 3.06 -1.06 -8.30
C SER A 146 3.22 0.30 -9.02
N TYR A 147 3.17 0.32 -10.34
CA TYR A 147 3.19 1.56 -11.10
C TYR A 147 2.03 2.49 -10.71
N ALA A 148 0.79 1.97 -10.68
CA ALA A 148 -0.39 2.78 -10.37
C ALA A 148 -0.35 3.33 -8.93
N MET A 149 0.02 2.51 -7.94
CA MET A 149 0.17 2.93 -6.55
C MET A 149 1.24 4.02 -6.36
N ASN A 150 2.37 3.89 -7.06
CA ASN A 150 3.45 4.86 -7.01
C ASN A 150 3.07 6.19 -7.69
N GLN A 151 2.30 6.15 -8.79
CA GLN A 151 1.82 7.37 -9.46
C GLN A 151 0.82 8.14 -8.58
N SER A 152 -0.15 7.45 -7.98
CA SER A 152 -1.11 8.11 -7.07
C SER A 152 -0.41 8.72 -5.85
N THR A 153 0.60 8.05 -5.32
CA THR A 153 1.38 8.56 -4.18
C THR A 153 2.17 9.81 -4.54
N LYS A 154 2.87 9.79 -5.68
CA LYS A 154 3.59 10.96 -6.19
C LYS A 154 2.68 12.16 -6.46
N GLY A 155 1.46 11.91 -6.90
CA GLY A 155 0.46 12.95 -7.13
C GLY A 155 -0.01 13.68 -5.86
N MET A 156 0.19 13.09 -4.67
CA MET A 156 -0.19 13.73 -3.40
C MET A 156 0.72 14.91 -3.06
N TYR A 157 2.02 14.84 -3.37
CA TYR A 157 2.99 15.84 -2.90
C TYR A 157 2.76 17.26 -3.44
N PRO A 158 2.45 17.49 -4.74
CA PRO A 158 2.17 18.84 -5.23
C PRO A 158 0.96 19.47 -4.53
N VAL A 159 -0.11 18.69 -4.33
CA VAL A 159 -1.32 19.15 -3.64
C VAL A 159 -1.00 19.49 -2.18
N LEU A 160 -0.29 18.60 -1.47
CA LEU A 160 0.14 18.84 -0.08
C LEU A 160 1.02 20.08 0.05
N ALA A 161 1.93 20.31 -0.89
CA ALA A 161 2.78 21.49 -0.91
C ALA A 161 1.94 22.77 -1.02
N LYS A 162 0.96 22.81 -1.94
CA LYS A 162 0.04 23.96 -2.05
C LYS A 162 -0.80 24.16 -0.80
N LEU A 163 -1.37 23.10 -0.24
CA LEU A 163 -2.14 23.18 1.00
C LEU A 163 -1.29 23.78 2.13
N ASN A 164 -0.05 23.31 2.28
CA ASN A 164 0.89 23.84 3.26
C ASN A 164 1.21 25.32 3.01
N ASP A 165 1.47 25.70 1.77
CA ASP A 165 1.73 27.11 1.40
C ASP A 165 0.56 28.01 1.78
N TYR A 166 -0.68 27.57 1.56
CA TYR A 166 -1.87 28.34 1.92
C TYR A 166 -2.01 28.47 3.44
N VAL A 167 -1.76 27.39 4.19
CA VAL A 167 -1.77 27.40 5.66
C VAL A 167 -0.72 28.37 6.19
N LEU A 168 0.53 28.28 5.72
CA LEU A 168 1.63 29.14 6.15
C LEU A 168 1.39 30.60 5.80
N TYR A 169 0.83 30.86 4.61
CA TYR A 169 0.49 32.21 4.18
C TYR A 169 -0.60 32.82 5.08
N LEU A 170 -1.69 32.09 5.33
CA LEU A 170 -2.81 32.58 6.14
C LEU A 170 -2.42 32.81 7.59
N LYS A 171 -1.56 31.96 8.16
CA LYS A 171 -1.08 32.07 9.55
C LYS A 171 -0.63 33.47 9.94
N HIS A 172 -0.02 34.21 9.00
CA HIS A 172 0.50 35.56 9.24
C HIS A 172 -0.32 36.67 8.55
N ASN A 173 -1.30 36.30 7.73
CA ASN A 173 -2.00 37.23 6.84
C ASN A 173 -3.52 37.05 6.93
N LEU A 174 -4.10 36.91 8.12
CA LEU A 174 -5.55 36.81 8.30
C LEU A 174 -6.26 38.15 8.02
N ASN A 175 -6.33 38.55 6.74
CA ASN A 175 -6.99 39.76 6.27
C ASN A 175 -7.63 39.57 4.88
N ALA A 176 -8.48 40.52 4.48
CA ALA A 176 -9.22 40.47 3.21
C ALA A 176 -8.31 40.44 1.95
N ARG A 177 -7.11 41.03 2.02
CA ARG A 177 -6.15 40.99 0.91
C ARG A 177 -5.61 39.57 0.69
N ALA A 178 -5.31 38.86 1.76
CA ALA A 178 -4.84 37.48 1.69
C ALA A 178 -5.89 36.52 1.14
N VAL A 179 -7.15 36.71 1.55
CA VAL A 179 -8.30 35.98 0.99
C VAL A 179 -8.40 36.19 -0.52
N GLY A 180 -8.26 37.43 -1.00
CA GLY A 180 -8.27 37.72 -2.43
C GLY A 180 -7.12 37.06 -3.20
N ALA A 181 -5.91 37.06 -2.63
CA ALA A 181 -4.75 36.39 -3.24
C ALA A 181 -4.96 34.88 -3.38
N LEU A 182 -5.42 34.21 -2.32
CA LEU A 182 -5.71 32.78 -2.35
C LEU A 182 -6.89 32.42 -3.27
N GLY A 183 -7.86 33.32 -3.43
CA GLY A 183 -8.95 33.14 -4.39
C GLY A 183 -8.45 32.88 -5.81
N SER A 184 -7.33 33.49 -6.23
CA SER A 184 -6.74 33.25 -7.55
C SER A 184 -6.02 31.90 -7.67
N GLU A 185 -5.60 31.32 -6.56
CA GLU A 185 -4.91 30.03 -6.50
C GLU A 185 -5.87 28.82 -6.48
N VAL A 186 -7.17 29.04 -6.19
CA VAL A 186 -8.20 27.99 -6.13
C VAL A 186 -8.27 27.18 -7.42
N VAL A 187 -8.17 27.83 -8.58
CA VAL A 187 -8.22 27.15 -9.89
C VAL A 187 -7.03 26.21 -10.07
N SER A 188 -5.84 26.62 -9.61
CA SER A 188 -4.63 25.79 -9.72
C SER A 188 -4.73 24.54 -8.86
N ILE A 189 -5.15 24.67 -7.60
CA ILE A 189 -5.27 23.49 -6.72
C ILE A 189 -6.42 22.56 -7.13
N GLU A 190 -7.50 23.10 -7.70
CA GLU A 190 -8.59 22.29 -8.24
C GLU A 190 -8.13 21.36 -9.36
N GLN A 191 -7.26 21.85 -10.25
CA GLN A 191 -6.69 21.04 -11.33
C GLN A 191 -5.80 19.92 -10.78
N GLU A 192 -4.95 20.23 -9.78
CA GLU A 192 -4.07 19.24 -9.17
C GLU A 192 -4.83 18.17 -8.38
N VAL A 193 -5.83 18.57 -7.59
CA VAL A 193 -6.70 17.63 -6.86
C VAL A 193 -7.47 16.75 -7.84
N THR A 194 -7.96 17.31 -8.96
CA THR A 194 -8.66 16.53 -10.00
C THR A 194 -7.73 15.47 -10.60
N ALA A 195 -6.49 15.84 -10.93
CA ALA A 195 -5.49 14.91 -11.43
C ALA A 195 -5.16 13.81 -10.40
N LEU A 196 -4.97 14.21 -9.14
CA LEU A 196 -4.72 13.28 -8.03
C LEU A 196 -5.86 12.26 -7.85
N ILE A 197 -7.11 12.72 -7.87
CA ILE A 197 -8.27 11.84 -7.78
C ILE A 197 -8.31 10.86 -8.96
N GLN A 198 -7.93 11.28 -10.17
CA GLN A 198 -7.84 10.36 -11.30
C GLN A 198 -6.76 9.29 -11.10
N ASP A 199 -5.60 9.66 -10.56
CA ASP A 199 -4.52 8.71 -10.25
C ASP A 199 -4.91 7.72 -9.13
N MET A 200 -5.53 8.20 -8.05
CA MET A 200 -6.05 7.34 -6.98
C MET A 200 -7.07 6.34 -7.53
N ASN A 201 -8.01 6.79 -8.37
CA ASN A 201 -8.97 5.90 -9.02
C ASN A 201 -8.31 4.87 -9.96
N ARG A 202 -7.21 5.23 -10.64
CA ARG A 202 -6.42 4.27 -11.45
C ARG A 202 -5.79 3.20 -10.55
N SER A 203 -5.20 3.62 -9.43
CA SER A 203 -4.56 2.73 -8.47
C SER A 203 -5.56 1.80 -7.77
N ILE A 204 -6.71 2.32 -7.30
CA ILE A 204 -7.81 1.52 -6.72
C ILE A 204 -8.29 0.44 -7.70
N ARG A 205 -8.51 0.79 -8.98
CA ARG A 205 -8.89 -0.21 -10.00
C ARG A 205 -7.79 -1.25 -10.27
N ALA A 206 -6.53 -0.83 -10.21
CA ALA A 206 -5.41 -1.75 -10.37
C ALA A 206 -5.33 -2.74 -9.19
N ALA A 207 -5.59 -2.26 -7.97
CA ALA A 207 -5.68 -3.09 -6.76
C ALA A 207 -6.82 -4.11 -6.86
N ASP A 208 -8.03 -3.66 -7.22
CA ASP A 208 -9.19 -4.53 -7.47
C ASP A 208 -8.87 -5.65 -8.46
N ASN A 209 -8.23 -5.30 -9.58
CA ASN A 209 -7.88 -6.27 -10.60
C ASN A 209 -6.82 -7.25 -10.10
N PHE A 210 -5.82 -6.75 -9.36
CA PHE A 210 -4.80 -7.60 -8.76
C PHE A 210 -5.41 -8.60 -7.79
N ILE A 211 -6.23 -8.16 -6.82
CA ILE A 211 -6.88 -9.02 -5.82
C ILE A 211 -7.69 -10.15 -6.48
N LYS A 212 -8.44 -9.81 -7.55
CA LYS A 212 -9.28 -10.75 -8.31
C LYS A 212 -8.50 -11.77 -9.13
N THR A 213 -7.32 -11.41 -9.63
CA THR A 213 -6.61 -12.20 -10.66
C THR A 213 -5.26 -12.77 -10.21
N PHE A 214 -4.81 -12.45 -9.00
CA PHE A 214 -3.58 -12.95 -8.38
C PHE A 214 -3.80 -14.27 -7.62
#